data_AF-A0A920RBX4-F1
#
_entry.id   AF-A0A920RBX4-F1
#
_cell.length_a   1.000
_cell.length_b   1.000
_cell.length_c   1.000
_cell.angle_alpha   90.00
_cell.angle_beta   90.00
_cell.angle_gamma   90.00
#
_symmetry.space_group_name_H-M   'P 1'
#
loop_
_entity.id
_entity.type
_entity.pdbx_description
1 polymer ?
#
loop_
_entity_poly.entity_id
_entity_poly.type
_entity_poly.pdbx_seq_one_letter_code
_entity_poly.pdbx_strand_id
1 'polypeptide(L)'
;MLRTMATRYREIGVKPELEVFDLGHLRFANQMVQEGLLDDPPMYQICLGIPWGADATTATMSTMASQVPAHAVWSGFGISRMQMPMVAQAMLLGGNARVGLEDNLYLERGVHASNGELVSKAIRIITELGGRACSADEARGKLGLRG
;
A
#
# COMPACT_ATOMS: atom_id res chain seq x y z
N MET A 1 14.61 -17.83 -1.26
CA MET A 1 13.82 -17.28 -2.39
C MET A 1 13.70 -15.75 -2.32
N LEU A 2 13.01 -15.17 -1.32
CA LEU A 2 12.78 -13.71 -1.26
C LEU A 2 14.07 -12.85 -1.22
N ARG A 3 15.08 -13.26 -0.45
CA ARG A 3 16.40 -12.58 -0.44
C ARG A 3 17.08 -12.58 -1.82
N THR A 4 16.97 -13.69 -2.54
CA THR A 4 17.46 -13.82 -3.91
C THR A 4 16.72 -12.84 -4.84
N MET A 5 15.40 -12.75 -4.72
CA MET A 5 14.60 -11.80 -5.52
C MET A 5 14.96 -10.35 -5.20
N ALA A 6 15.13 -9.98 -3.93
CA ALA A 6 15.57 -8.65 -3.55
C ALA A 6 16.92 -8.28 -4.18
N THR A 7 17.87 -9.21 -4.18
CA THR A 7 19.17 -9.02 -4.87
C THR A 7 18.98 -8.76 -6.36
N ARG A 8 18.14 -9.58 -7.04
CA ARG A 8 17.85 -9.40 -8.47
C ARG A 8 17.19 -8.05 -8.77
N TYR A 9 16.25 -7.61 -7.94
CA TYR A 9 15.58 -6.32 -8.12
C TYR A 9 16.58 -5.15 -8.06
N ARG A 10 17.54 -5.20 -7.13
CA ARG A 10 18.62 -4.20 -7.06
C ARG A 10 19.51 -4.22 -8.30
N GLU A 11 19.91 -5.39 -8.76
CA GLU A 11 20.75 -5.55 -9.97
C GLU A 11 20.10 -4.91 -11.22
N ILE A 12 18.78 -5.01 -11.35
CA ILE A 12 18.04 -4.44 -12.48
C ILE A 12 17.48 -3.03 -12.20
N GLY A 13 17.72 -2.46 -11.01
CA GLY A 13 17.26 -1.13 -10.64
C GLY A 13 15.75 -1.00 -10.47
N VAL A 14 15.05 -2.06 -10.06
CA VAL A 14 13.63 -2.06 -9.74
C VAL A 14 13.46 -1.98 -8.23
N LYS A 15 12.60 -1.06 -7.75
CA LYS A 15 12.21 -1.02 -6.34
C LYS A 15 11.04 -1.98 -6.11
N PRO A 16 11.17 -2.98 -5.22
CA PRO A 16 10.04 -3.83 -4.87
C PRO A 16 9.06 -3.09 -3.94
N GLU A 17 7.77 -3.25 -4.20
CA GLU A 17 6.72 -3.00 -3.20
C GLU A 17 6.54 -4.29 -2.37
N LEU A 18 6.69 -4.20 -1.05
CA LEU A 18 6.64 -5.34 -0.13
C LEU A 18 5.20 -5.58 0.32
N GLU A 19 4.52 -6.50 -0.35
CA GLU A 19 3.16 -6.93 -0.03
C GLU A 19 3.12 -7.72 1.29
N VAL A 20 2.57 -7.11 2.34
CA VAL A 20 2.49 -7.71 3.68
C VAL A 20 1.03 -7.99 4.05
N PHE A 21 0.71 -9.28 4.16
CA PHE A 21 -0.65 -9.77 4.41
C PHE A 21 -0.92 -10.05 5.89
N ASP A 22 0.12 -10.08 6.73
CA ASP A 22 0.02 -10.25 8.17
C ASP A 22 1.26 -9.68 8.88
N LEU A 23 1.30 -9.79 10.22
CA LEU A 23 2.42 -9.34 11.03
C LEU A 23 3.69 -10.18 10.85
N GLY A 24 3.59 -11.46 10.47
CA GLY A 24 4.73 -12.31 10.16
C GLY A 24 5.46 -11.84 8.90
N HIS A 25 4.69 -11.50 7.85
CA HIS A 25 5.20 -10.92 6.61
C HIS A 25 5.89 -9.59 6.89
N LEU A 26 5.24 -8.70 7.67
CA LEU A 26 5.80 -7.42 8.06
C LEU A 26 7.12 -7.57 8.83
N ARG A 27 7.16 -8.49 9.81
CA ARG A 27 8.40 -8.77 10.56
C ARG A 27 9.51 -9.28 9.65
N PHE A 28 9.19 -10.15 8.68
CA PHE A 28 10.19 -10.65 7.75
C PHE A 28 10.68 -9.56 6.78
N ALA A 29 9.79 -8.69 6.29
CA ALA A 29 10.16 -7.53 5.48
C ALA A 29 11.08 -6.57 6.26
N ASN A 30 10.76 -6.27 7.52
CA ASN A 30 11.61 -5.46 8.40
C ASN A 30 13.00 -6.09 8.61
N GLN A 31 13.07 -7.41 8.75
CA GLN A 31 14.34 -8.13 8.81
C GLN A 31 15.15 -7.94 7.52
N MET A 32 14.53 -7.98 6.34
CA MET A 32 15.22 -7.73 5.07
C MET A 32 15.72 -6.28 4.92
N VAL A 33 15.00 -5.30 5.47
CA VAL A 33 15.47 -3.91 5.56
C VAL A 33 16.71 -3.82 6.46
N GLN A 34 16.69 -4.45 7.64
CA GLN A 34 17.83 -4.49 8.55
C GLN A 34 19.06 -5.19 7.96
N GLU A 35 18.85 -6.19 7.10
CA GLU A 35 19.91 -6.88 6.36
C GLU A 35 20.49 -6.04 5.20
N GLY A 36 19.95 -4.85 4.92
CA GLY A 36 20.41 -3.98 3.82
C GLY A 36 20.12 -4.54 2.43
N LEU A 37 19.11 -5.41 2.30
CA LEU A 37 18.75 -6.07 1.03
C LEU A 37 17.81 -5.23 0.15
N LEU A 38 17.32 -4.11 0.66
CA LEU A 38 16.32 -3.26 0.02
C LEU A 38 16.88 -1.84 -0.08
N ASP A 39 16.73 -1.20 -1.23
CA ASP A 39 17.17 0.19 -1.43
C ASP A 39 16.21 1.16 -0.75
N ASP A 40 16.76 2.21 -0.12
CA ASP A 40 15.98 3.24 0.54
C ASP A 40 15.22 4.17 -0.44
N PRO A 41 14.09 4.77 -0.03
CA PRO A 41 13.27 4.29 1.08
C PRO A 41 12.63 2.93 0.70
N PRO A 42 12.51 1.97 1.65
CA PRO A 42 11.79 0.73 1.38
C PRO A 42 10.28 1.03 1.24
N MET A 43 9.60 0.25 0.41
CA MET A 43 8.18 0.45 0.09
C MET A 43 7.36 -0.74 0.58
N TYR A 44 6.30 -0.49 1.33
CA TYR A 44 5.42 -1.51 1.90
C TYR A 44 3.98 -1.34 1.41
N GLN A 45 3.26 -2.44 1.25
CA GLN A 45 1.83 -2.44 1.02
C GLN A 45 1.13 -3.34 2.05
N ILE A 46 0.27 -2.74 2.86
CA ILE A 46 -0.54 -3.43 3.86
C ILE A 46 -1.81 -3.96 3.18
N CYS A 47 -1.88 -5.28 3.02
CA CYS A 47 -2.91 -5.98 2.25
C CYS A 47 -3.97 -6.55 3.19
N LEU A 48 -5.20 -6.02 3.16
CA LEU A 48 -6.23 -6.38 4.15
C LEU A 48 -7.47 -7.03 3.56
N GLY A 49 -8.03 -7.99 4.30
CA GLY A 49 -9.30 -8.65 4.01
C GLY A 49 -9.21 -9.89 3.13
N ILE A 50 -8.01 -10.31 2.73
CA ILE A 50 -7.78 -11.58 2.02
C ILE A 50 -7.97 -12.75 3.02
N PRO A 51 -8.67 -13.83 2.66
CA PRO A 51 -8.84 -14.98 3.55
C PRO A 51 -7.52 -15.50 4.11
N TRP A 52 -7.50 -15.77 5.42
CA TRP A 52 -6.32 -16.22 6.20
C TRP A 52 -5.20 -15.18 6.36
N GLY A 53 -5.38 -13.97 5.82
CA GLY A 53 -4.53 -12.82 6.11
C GLY A 53 -5.13 -11.92 7.19
N ALA A 54 -4.57 -10.73 7.30
CA ALA A 54 -5.01 -9.67 8.20
C ALA A 54 -6.38 -9.11 7.79
N ASP A 55 -7.30 -8.99 8.75
CA ASP A 55 -8.63 -8.44 8.51
C ASP A 55 -8.60 -6.93 8.16
N ALA A 56 -9.54 -6.50 7.32
CA ALA A 56 -9.73 -5.08 6.98
C ALA A 56 -10.44 -4.31 8.11
N THR A 57 -9.72 -4.06 9.20
CA THR A 57 -10.20 -3.23 10.31
C THR A 57 -9.23 -2.08 10.60
N THR A 58 -9.73 -0.98 11.18
CA THR A 58 -8.92 0.14 11.67
C THR A 58 -7.82 -0.32 12.63
N ALA A 59 -8.15 -1.20 13.58
CA ALA A 59 -7.20 -1.70 14.57
C ALA A 59 -6.06 -2.50 13.90
N THR A 60 -6.42 -3.35 12.93
CA THR A 60 -5.44 -4.13 12.16
C THR A 60 -4.50 -3.22 11.38
N MET A 61 -5.04 -2.29 10.57
CA MET A 61 -4.21 -1.38 9.77
C MET A 61 -3.31 -0.53 10.66
N SER A 62 -3.84 0.02 11.76
CA SER A 62 -3.08 0.83 12.71
C SER A 62 -1.91 0.05 13.32
N THR A 63 -2.15 -1.20 13.72
CA THR A 63 -1.14 -2.07 14.34
C THR A 63 -0.03 -2.48 13.35
N MET A 64 -0.39 -2.70 12.08
CA MET A 64 0.58 -2.99 11.02
C MET A 64 1.36 -1.73 10.64
N ALA A 65 0.68 -0.60 10.46
CA ALA A 65 1.30 0.68 10.12
C ALA A 65 2.31 1.14 11.19
N SER A 66 2.00 0.96 12.49
CA SER A 66 2.91 1.33 13.58
C SER A 66 4.20 0.49 13.62
N GLN A 67 4.26 -0.61 12.87
CA GLN A 67 5.42 -1.50 12.79
C GLN A 67 6.21 -1.34 11.48
N VAL A 68 5.73 -0.50 10.56
CA VAL A 68 6.50 -0.10 9.38
C VAL A 68 7.66 0.81 9.83
N PRO A 69 8.90 0.64 9.31
CA PRO A 69 10.01 1.51 9.66
C PRO A 69 9.71 2.98 9.33
N ALA A 70 10.06 3.92 10.22
CA ALA A 70 9.68 5.33 10.09
C ALA A 70 10.21 6.04 8.82
N HIS A 71 11.29 5.54 8.22
CA HIS A 71 11.86 6.06 6.97
C HIS A 71 11.28 5.39 5.71
N ALA A 72 10.42 4.39 5.87
CA ALA A 72 9.78 3.67 4.78
C ALA A 72 8.57 4.44 4.24
N VAL A 73 8.23 4.18 2.99
CA VAL A 73 6.95 4.60 2.40
C VAL A 73 6.00 3.41 2.49
N TRP A 74 4.74 3.64 2.88
CA TRP A 74 3.74 2.56 2.91
C TRP A 74 2.41 2.97 2.29
N SER A 75 1.72 1.97 1.75
CA SER A 75 0.36 2.04 1.22
C SER A 75 -0.53 1.04 1.96
N GLY A 76 -1.84 1.30 2.03
CA GLY A 76 -2.81 0.34 2.54
C GLY A 76 -3.99 0.16 1.59
N PHE A 77 -4.53 -1.06 1.52
CA PHE A 77 -5.79 -1.32 0.82
C PHE A 77 -6.64 -2.37 1.54
N GLY A 78 -7.92 -2.39 1.19
CA GLY A 78 -8.85 -3.46 1.55
C GLY A 78 -9.58 -3.97 0.31
N ILE A 79 -9.96 -5.24 0.32
CA ILE A 79 -10.68 -5.83 -0.81
C ILE A 79 -12.20 -5.58 -0.75
N SER A 80 -12.85 -5.68 -1.91
CA SER A 80 -14.29 -5.60 -2.10
C SER A 80 -14.87 -4.32 -1.46
N ARG A 81 -15.98 -4.45 -0.70
CA ARG A 81 -16.65 -3.35 0.00
C ARG A 81 -15.75 -2.54 0.94
N MET A 82 -14.59 -3.08 1.33
CA MET A 82 -13.66 -2.42 2.24
C MET A 82 -12.64 -1.52 1.53
N GLN A 83 -12.60 -1.47 0.20
CA GLN A 83 -11.65 -0.64 -0.56
C GLN A 83 -11.71 0.84 -0.15
N MET A 84 -12.90 1.47 -0.23
CA MET A 84 -13.04 2.90 0.09
C MET A 84 -12.86 3.23 1.59
N PRO A 85 -13.39 2.43 2.54
CA PRO A 85 -13.05 2.60 3.95
C PRO A 85 -11.55 2.53 4.24
N MET A 86 -10.81 1.61 3.61
CA MET A 86 -9.37 1.47 3.81
C MET A 86 -8.56 2.59 3.15
N VAL A 87 -9.04 3.20 2.05
CA VAL A 87 -8.47 4.44 1.50
C VAL A 87 -8.47 5.54 2.56
N ALA A 88 -9.62 5.80 3.18
CA ALA A 88 -9.73 6.83 4.22
C ALA A 88 -8.84 6.50 5.44
N GLN A 89 -8.86 5.23 5.86
CA GLN A 89 -8.06 4.79 7.01
C GLN A 89 -6.55 4.92 6.79
N ALA A 90 -6.06 4.55 5.60
CA ALA A 90 -4.64 4.67 5.27
C ALA A 90 -4.21 6.14 5.32
N MET A 91 -5.02 7.04 4.75
CA MET A 91 -4.75 8.47 4.80
C MET A 91 -4.72 9.02 6.24
N LEU A 92 -5.67 8.63 7.09
CA LEU A 92 -5.71 9.07 8.50
C LEU A 92 -4.48 8.60 9.31
N LEU A 93 -3.84 7.50 8.90
CA LEU A 93 -2.63 6.96 9.52
C LEU A 93 -1.34 7.46 8.87
N GLY A 94 -1.42 8.37 7.88
CA GLY A 94 -0.27 8.91 7.17
C GLY A 94 0.30 8.02 6.07
N GLY A 95 -0.43 7.00 5.65
CA GLY A 95 -0.08 6.12 4.52
C GLY A 95 -0.63 6.60 3.18
N ASN A 96 -0.17 5.96 2.11
CA ASN A 96 -0.76 6.07 0.78
C ASN A 96 -1.92 5.06 0.61
N ALA A 97 -2.69 5.19 -0.46
CA ALA A 97 -3.86 4.34 -0.70
C ALA A 97 -3.79 3.67 -2.08
N ARG A 98 -4.34 2.45 -2.16
CA ARG A 98 -4.51 1.70 -3.41
C ARG A 98 -6.00 1.43 -3.67
N VAL A 99 -6.38 1.56 -4.94
CA VAL A 99 -7.71 1.20 -5.46
C VAL A 99 -7.56 0.58 -6.85
N GLY A 100 -8.60 -0.14 -7.28
CA GLY A 100 -8.67 -0.72 -8.62
C GLY A 100 -9.63 -1.90 -8.70
N LEU A 101 -9.92 -2.32 -9.93
CA LEU A 101 -10.76 -3.47 -10.21
C LEU A 101 -10.14 -4.80 -9.77
N GLU A 102 -8.82 -4.83 -9.57
CA GLU A 102 -8.13 -5.97 -8.97
C GLU A 102 -8.67 -6.27 -7.57
N ASP A 103 -8.95 -5.23 -6.78
CA ASP A 103 -9.36 -5.39 -5.38
C ASP A 103 -10.89 -5.30 -5.21
N ASN A 104 -11.61 -4.61 -6.12
CA ASN A 104 -13.05 -4.36 -6.00
C ASN A 104 -13.74 -4.10 -7.35
N LEU A 105 -14.80 -4.86 -7.64
CA LEU A 105 -15.54 -4.77 -8.91
C LEU A 105 -16.67 -3.71 -8.92
N TYR A 106 -16.93 -3.05 -7.79
CA TYR A 106 -18.15 -2.26 -7.60
C TYR A 106 -17.87 -0.83 -7.14
N LEU A 107 -18.52 0.15 -7.75
CA LEU A 107 -18.47 1.55 -7.30
C LEU A 107 -19.33 1.72 -6.04
N GLU A 108 -20.50 1.07 -6.04
CA GLU A 108 -21.51 1.00 -4.99
C GLU A 108 -22.21 -0.36 -5.06
N ARG A 109 -23.05 -0.68 -4.07
CA ARG A 109 -23.71 -1.99 -4.01
C ARG A 109 -24.52 -2.25 -5.28
N GLY A 110 -24.08 -3.22 -6.08
CA GLY A 110 -24.73 -3.62 -7.33
C GLY A 110 -24.39 -2.76 -8.55
N VAL A 111 -23.52 -1.76 -8.41
CA VAL A 111 -23.07 -0.90 -9.53
C VAL A 111 -21.62 -1.21 -9.83
N HIS A 112 -21.34 -1.74 -11.03
CA HIS A 112 -19.97 -2.02 -11.46
C HIS A 112 -19.17 -0.74 -11.63
N ALA A 113 -17.86 -0.83 -11.40
CA ALA A 113 -16.94 0.28 -11.59
C ALA A 113 -16.02 0.09 -12.81
N SER A 114 -15.46 1.19 -13.27
CA SER A 114 -14.19 1.27 -13.98
C SER A 114 -13.06 1.68 -13.02
N ASN A 115 -11.80 1.43 -13.39
CA ASN A 115 -10.65 1.90 -12.61
C ASN A 115 -10.68 3.43 -12.41
N GLY A 116 -11.06 4.20 -13.44
CA GLY A 116 -11.13 5.66 -13.36
C GLY A 116 -12.15 6.17 -12.35
N GLU A 117 -13.29 5.49 -12.21
CA GLU A 117 -14.31 5.84 -11.22
C GLU A 117 -13.84 5.54 -9.79
N LEU A 118 -13.15 4.41 -9.57
CA LEU A 118 -12.56 4.09 -8.26
C LEU A 118 -11.48 5.10 -7.88
N VAL A 119 -10.60 5.46 -8.82
CA VAL A 119 -9.59 6.51 -8.62
C VAL A 119 -10.25 7.85 -8.28
N SER A 120 -11.28 8.26 -9.04
CA SER A 120 -11.99 9.52 -8.79
C SER A 120 -12.66 9.54 -7.41
N LYS A 121 -13.24 8.41 -6.98
CA LYS A 121 -13.85 8.27 -5.65
C LYS A 121 -12.80 8.33 -4.54
N ALA A 122 -11.65 7.68 -4.71
CA ALA A 122 -10.54 7.75 -3.76
C ALA A 122 -9.96 9.17 -3.64
N ILE A 123 -9.72 9.85 -4.76
CA ILE A 123 -9.25 11.24 -4.78
C ILE A 123 -10.23 12.15 -4.06
N ARG A 124 -11.54 12.00 -4.30
CA ARG A 124 -12.56 12.78 -3.59
C ARG A 124 -12.46 12.58 -2.08
N ILE A 125 -12.38 11.34 -1.60
CA ILE A 125 -12.18 11.05 -0.16
C ILE A 125 -10.92 11.77 0.36
N ILE A 126 -9.81 11.65 -0.35
CA ILE A 126 -8.54 12.26 0.05
C ILE A 126 -8.64 13.79 0.11
N THR A 127 -9.30 14.42 -0.86
CA THR A 127 -9.49 15.86 -0.92
C THR A 127 -10.39 16.37 0.22
N GLU A 128 -11.49 15.68 0.50
CA GLU A 128 -12.40 16.03 1.61
C GLU A 128 -11.72 15.88 2.99
N LEU A 129 -10.71 15.01 3.10
CA LEU A 129 -9.86 14.87 4.29
C LEU A 129 -8.69 15.87 4.33
N GLY A 130 -8.63 16.82 3.38
CA GLY A 130 -7.62 17.89 3.34
C GLY A 130 -6.30 17.53 2.63
N GLY A 131 -6.25 16.40 1.93
CA GLY A 131 -5.09 15.95 1.17
C GLY A 131 -5.22 16.19 -0.33
N ARG A 132 -4.24 15.70 -1.08
CA ARG A 132 -4.31 15.60 -2.55
C ARG A 132 -3.55 14.38 -3.04
N ALA A 133 -3.94 13.89 -4.21
CA ALA A 133 -3.13 12.90 -4.93
C ALA A 133 -1.79 13.52 -5.37
N CYS A 134 -0.75 12.70 -5.35
CA CYS A 134 0.53 13.04 -5.98
C CYS A 134 0.42 12.86 -7.49
N SER A 135 1.11 13.70 -8.25
CA SER A 135 1.46 13.39 -9.63
C SER A 135 2.43 12.21 -9.69
N ALA A 136 2.60 11.63 -10.89
CA ALA A 136 3.56 10.55 -11.10
C ALA A 136 4.99 10.97 -10.73
N ASP A 137 5.41 12.18 -11.10
CA ASP A 137 6.76 12.68 -10.85
C ASP A 137 7.00 12.90 -9.35
N GLU A 138 6.01 13.44 -8.63
CA GLU A 138 6.07 13.57 -7.17
C GLU A 138 6.17 12.19 -6.49
N ALA A 139 5.42 11.21 -6.97
CA ALA A 139 5.49 9.84 -6.45
C ALA A 139 6.87 9.23 -6.69
N ARG A 140 7.46 9.41 -7.88
CA ARG A 140 8.83 8.94 -8.16
C ARG A 140 9.87 9.60 -7.28
N GLY A 141 9.76 10.92 -7.05
CA GLY A 141 10.65 11.64 -6.14
C GLY A 141 10.57 11.11 -4.71
N LYS A 142 9.36 10.90 -4.19
CA LYS A 142 9.13 10.33 -2.84
C LYS A 142 9.64 8.89 -2.72
N LEU A 143 9.50 8.10 -3.78
CA LEU A 143 9.89 6.70 -3.82
C LEU A 143 11.33 6.50 -4.32
N GLY A 144 12.11 7.54 -4.62
CA GLY A 144 13.46 7.38 -5.17
C GLY A 144 13.53 6.51 -6.44
N LEU A 145 12.50 6.57 -7.29
CA LEU A 145 12.43 5.81 -8.54
C LEU A 145 13.18 6.52 -9.66
N ARG A 146 13.71 5.73 -10.61
CA ARG A 146 14.27 6.25 -11.87
C ARG A 146 13.13 6.62 -12.81
N GLY A 147 13.15 7.82 -13.39
CA GLY A 147 12.15 8.30 -14.37
C GLY A 147 11.70 9.71 -14.05
#